data_AF-H9FI93-F1
#
_entry.id   AF-H9FI93-F1
#
_cell.length_a   1.000
_cell.length_b   1.000
_cell.length_c   1.000
_cell.angle_alpha   90.00
_cell.angle_beta   90.00
_cell.angle_gamma   90.00
#
_symmetry.space_group_name_H-M   'P 1'
#
loop_
_entity.id
_entity.type
_entity.pdbx_description
1 polymer ?
#
loop_
_entity_poly.entity_id
_entity_poly.type
_entity_poly.pdbx_seq_one_letter_code
_entity_poly.pdbx_strand_id
1 'polypeptide(L)'
;EILSAFVDKLSTHFKSYVAMVIVALIDRMGDAKDKVRDEAQTLILKLMDQVAPPMYIWEQLASGFKHKNFRSREGVCLCLIETLNIFGAQPLVISKLVPHLCILFGDSNSQVRDAAILAVV
;
A
#
# COMPACT_ATOMS: atom_id res chain seq x y z
N GLU A 1 2.32 6.23 -15.45
CA GLU A 1 3.35 7.19 -15.93
C GLU A 1 3.08 8.65 -15.56
N ILE A 2 1.99 9.29 -16.01
CA ILE A 2 1.75 10.74 -15.79
C ILE A 2 1.75 11.15 -14.30
N LEU A 3 1.03 10.40 -13.43
CA LEU A 3 1.03 10.70 -11.99
C LEU A 3 2.43 10.59 -11.38
N SER A 4 3.23 9.61 -11.82
CA SER A 4 4.60 9.44 -11.36
C SER A 4 5.47 10.65 -11.73
N ALA A 5 5.29 11.22 -12.93
CA ALA A 5 5.97 12.44 -13.36
C ALA A 5 5.52 13.67 -12.56
N PHE A 6 4.24 13.77 -12.17
CA PHE A 6 3.78 14.82 -11.26
C PHE A 6 4.40 14.69 -9.87
N VAL A 7 4.55 13.47 -9.36
CA VAL A 7 5.25 13.22 -8.09
C VAL A 7 6.70 13.71 -8.18
N ASP A 8 7.43 13.40 -9.24
CA ASP A 8 8.81 13.91 -9.43
C ASP A 8 8.85 15.44 -9.50
N LYS A 9 7.88 16.05 -10.19
CA LYS A 9 7.87 17.49 -10.43
C LYS A 9 7.44 18.30 -9.21
N LEU A 10 6.49 17.80 -8.44
CA LEU A 10 5.85 18.50 -7.34
C LEU A 10 6.42 18.10 -5.98
N SER A 11 6.98 16.90 -5.83
CA SER A 11 7.49 16.35 -4.57
C SER A 11 6.49 16.53 -3.42
N THR A 12 6.88 17.20 -2.34
CA THR A 12 6.02 17.47 -1.17
C THR A 12 4.79 18.32 -1.49
N HIS A 13 4.78 19.09 -2.60
CA HIS A 13 3.58 19.82 -3.03
C HIS A 13 2.47 18.90 -3.57
N PHE A 14 2.76 17.62 -3.84
CA PHE A 14 1.76 16.63 -4.21
C PHE A 14 0.90 16.16 -3.01
N LYS A 15 1.31 16.50 -1.78
CA LYS A 15 0.72 15.93 -0.55
C LYS A 15 -0.79 16.10 -0.42
N SER A 16 -1.37 17.20 -0.92
CA SER A 16 -2.81 17.46 -0.89
C SER A 16 -3.64 16.47 -1.73
N TYR A 17 -3.02 15.80 -2.70
CA TYR A 17 -3.70 14.84 -3.59
C TYR A 17 -3.60 13.38 -3.11
N VAL A 18 -2.78 13.11 -2.08
CA VAL A 18 -2.45 11.75 -1.63
C VAL A 18 -3.70 10.94 -1.31
N ALA A 19 -4.66 11.49 -0.55
CA ALA A 19 -5.86 10.74 -0.16
C ALA A 19 -6.66 10.24 -1.36
N MET A 20 -6.89 11.10 -2.36
CA MET A 20 -7.61 10.74 -3.59
C MET A 20 -6.83 9.71 -4.41
N VAL A 21 -5.51 9.92 -4.55
CA VAL A 21 -4.65 9.04 -5.34
C VAL A 21 -4.56 7.66 -4.71
N ILE A 22 -4.42 7.56 -3.39
CA ILE A 22 -4.33 6.28 -2.68
C ILE A 22 -5.59 5.44 -2.88
N VAL A 23 -6.79 6.03 -2.84
CA VAL A 23 -8.04 5.31 -3.13
C VAL A 23 -7.99 4.68 -4.53
N ALA A 24 -7.59 5.46 -5.54
CA ALA A 24 -7.48 4.93 -6.91
C ALA A 24 -6.39 3.85 -7.04
N LEU A 25 -5.28 3.97 -6.30
CA LEU A 25 -4.21 2.97 -6.31
C LEU A 25 -4.60 1.67 -5.61
N ILE A 26 -5.41 1.72 -4.55
CA ILE A 26 -6.01 0.52 -3.92
C ILE A 26 -6.87 -0.26 -4.92
N ASP A 27 -7.67 0.45 -5.73
CA ASP A 27 -8.45 -0.20 -6.78
C ASP A 27 -7.54 -0.82 -7.86
N ARG A 28 -6.45 -0.14 -8.24
CA ARG A 28 -5.48 -0.65 -9.22
C ARG A 28 -4.67 -1.85 -8.72
N MET A 29 -4.39 -1.95 -7.42
CA MET A 29 -3.84 -3.18 -6.83
C MET A 29 -4.80 -4.38 -6.96
N GLY A 30 -6.06 -4.16 -7.31
CA GLY A 30 -7.02 -5.21 -7.59
C GLY A 30 -7.06 -5.71 -9.05
N ASP A 31 -6.23 -5.14 -9.94
CA ASP A 31 -6.30 -5.40 -11.38
C ASP A 31 -5.93 -6.85 -11.74
N ALA A 32 -6.52 -7.35 -12.83
CA ALA A 32 -6.26 -8.68 -13.34
C ALA A 32 -4.84 -8.83 -13.92
N LYS A 33 -4.20 -7.72 -14.31
CA LYS A 33 -2.84 -7.69 -14.85
C LYS A 33 -1.82 -7.38 -13.77
N ASP A 34 -0.87 -8.28 -13.57
CA ASP A 34 0.20 -8.16 -12.57
C ASP A 34 0.96 -6.84 -12.72
N LYS A 35 1.37 -6.51 -13.95
CA LYS A 35 2.05 -5.25 -14.28
C LYS A 35 1.32 -3.99 -13.78
N VAL A 36 -0.02 -3.97 -13.83
CA VAL A 36 -0.81 -2.82 -13.36
C VAL A 36 -0.74 -2.71 -11.83
N ARG A 37 -0.75 -3.85 -11.13
CA ARG A 37 -0.59 -3.91 -9.67
C ARG A 37 0.82 -3.47 -9.26
N ASP A 38 1.84 -3.94 -9.96
CA ASP A 38 3.24 -3.60 -9.71
C ASP A 38 3.50 -2.09 -9.89
N GLU A 39 2.95 -1.49 -10.96
CA GLU A 39 3.02 -0.05 -11.19
C GLU A 39 2.28 0.76 -10.11
N ALA A 40 1.15 0.25 -9.60
CA ALA A 40 0.44 0.88 -8.50
C ALA A 40 1.27 0.85 -7.21
N GLN A 41 1.82 -0.31 -6.84
CA GLN A 41 2.69 -0.46 -5.68
C GLN A 41 3.94 0.43 -5.79
N THR A 42 4.58 0.44 -6.96
CA THR A 42 5.75 1.29 -7.23
C THR A 42 5.43 2.77 -7.00
N LEU A 43 4.26 3.24 -7.47
CA LEU A 43 3.86 4.63 -7.24
C LEU A 43 3.55 4.90 -5.76
N ILE A 44 2.93 3.96 -5.04
CA ILE A 44 2.69 4.09 -3.59
C ILE A 44 4.01 4.27 -2.83
N LEU A 45 5.00 3.41 -3.10
CA LEU A 45 6.32 3.48 -2.47
C LEU A 45 7.03 4.81 -2.81
N LYS A 46 6.89 5.29 -4.05
CA LYS A 46 7.41 6.60 -4.45
C LYS A 46 6.77 7.77 -3.70
N LEU A 47 5.47 7.68 -3.37
CA LEU A 47 4.82 8.69 -2.54
C LEU A 47 5.42 8.73 -1.12
N MET A 48 5.80 7.58 -0.57
CA MET A 48 6.47 7.48 0.73
C MET A 48 7.88 8.09 0.72
N ASP A 49 8.58 7.96 -0.41
CA ASP A 49 9.93 8.49 -0.60
C ASP A 49 9.93 10.02 -0.81
N GLN A 50 9.05 10.53 -1.68
CA GLN A 50 9.17 11.91 -2.18
C GLN A 50 8.09 12.89 -1.70
N VAL A 51 6.96 12.39 -1.19
CA VAL A 51 5.77 13.25 -0.95
C VAL A 51 5.47 13.40 0.54
N ALA A 52 5.42 12.29 1.28
CA ALA A 52 5.10 12.30 2.70
C ALA A 52 5.67 11.07 3.40
N PRO A 53 5.94 11.14 4.72
CA PRO A 53 6.50 10.02 5.48
C PRO A 53 5.68 8.72 5.31
N PRO A 54 6.31 7.53 5.35
CA PRO A 54 5.62 6.25 5.16
C PRO A 54 4.33 6.11 5.98
N MET A 55 4.36 6.45 7.27
CA MET A 55 3.16 6.37 8.11
C MET A 55 2.02 7.28 7.61
N TYR A 56 2.32 8.46 7.08
CA TYR A 56 1.29 9.34 6.53
C TYR A 56 0.54 8.66 5.39
N ILE A 57 1.26 7.98 4.48
CA ILE A 57 0.67 7.21 3.38
C ILE A 57 -0.14 6.00 3.92
N TRP A 58 0.39 5.32 4.93
CA TRP A 58 -0.26 4.15 5.54
C TRP A 58 -1.58 4.48 6.24
N GLU A 59 -1.75 5.71 6.74
CA GLU A 59 -3.02 6.16 7.32
C GLU A 59 -4.18 6.14 6.32
N GLN A 60 -3.93 6.35 5.02
CA GLN A 60 -4.96 6.20 3.99
C GLN A 60 -4.95 4.79 3.39
N LEU A 61 -3.77 4.20 3.19
CA LEU A 61 -3.60 2.90 2.53
C LEU A 61 -4.22 1.75 3.32
N ALA A 62 -4.22 1.81 4.65
CA ALA A 62 -4.77 0.76 5.52
C ALA A 62 -6.27 0.49 5.30
N SER A 63 -7.01 1.43 4.71
CA SER A 63 -8.40 1.20 4.28
C SER A 63 -8.52 0.06 3.25
N GLY A 64 -7.49 -0.16 2.43
CA GLY A 64 -7.45 -1.19 1.40
C GLY A 64 -7.40 -2.62 1.96
N PHE A 65 -7.00 -2.82 3.22
CA PHE A 65 -7.10 -4.13 3.89
C PHE A 65 -8.54 -4.65 3.97
N LYS A 66 -9.55 -3.77 3.88
CA LYS A 66 -10.98 -4.15 3.90
C LYS A 66 -11.63 -4.13 2.51
N HIS A 67 -10.84 -4.02 1.43
CA HIS A 67 -11.38 -3.89 0.10
C HIS A 67 -12.13 -5.17 -0.34
N LYS A 68 -13.22 -5.02 -1.10
CA LYS A 68 -14.06 -6.16 -1.54
C LYS A 68 -13.30 -7.13 -2.46
N ASN A 69 -12.39 -6.62 -3.28
CA ASN A 69 -11.56 -7.43 -4.16
C ASN A 69 -10.37 -8.01 -3.39
N PHE A 70 -10.23 -9.34 -3.38
CA PHE A 70 -9.16 -10.02 -2.66
C PHE A 70 -7.77 -9.61 -3.16
N ARG A 71 -7.61 -9.34 -4.47
CA ARG A 71 -6.33 -8.89 -5.04
C ARG A 71 -5.87 -7.55 -4.48
N SER A 72 -6.80 -6.63 -4.20
CA SER A 72 -6.46 -5.38 -3.53
C SER A 72 -6.01 -5.63 -2.08
N ARG A 73 -6.68 -6.52 -1.35
CA ARG A 73 -6.29 -6.85 0.04
C ARG A 73 -4.90 -7.50 0.09
N GLU A 74 -4.67 -8.47 -0.79
CA GLU A 74 -3.36 -9.11 -1.03
C GLU A 74 -2.31 -8.05 -1.40
N GLY A 75 -2.61 -7.20 -2.37
CA GLY A 75 -1.72 -6.13 -2.83
C GLY A 75 -1.33 -5.14 -1.74
N VAL A 76 -2.23 -4.79 -0.82
CA VAL A 76 -1.87 -3.96 0.35
C VAL A 76 -0.92 -4.70 1.27
N CYS A 77 -1.09 -6.02 1.49
CA CYS A 77 -0.14 -6.82 2.28
C CYS A 77 1.26 -6.85 1.63
N LEU A 78 1.31 -7.08 0.32
CA LEU A 78 2.55 -7.04 -0.46
C LEU A 78 3.20 -5.64 -0.41
N CYS A 79 2.40 -4.58 -0.43
CA CYS A 79 2.88 -3.21 -0.27
C CYS A 79 3.48 -2.97 1.13
N LEU A 80 2.94 -3.60 2.19
CA LEU A 80 3.53 -3.54 3.52
C LEU A 80 4.90 -4.23 3.58
N ILE A 81 5.02 -5.40 2.97
CA ILE A 81 6.29 -6.13 2.86
C ILE A 81 7.34 -5.25 2.18
N GLU A 82 7.02 -4.68 1.01
CA GLU A 82 7.96 -3.81 0.29
C GLU A 82 8.25 -2.50 1.05
N THR A 83 7.29 -1.96 1.79
CA THR A 83 7.54 -0.80 2.67
C THR A 83 8.58 -1.16 3.73
N LEU A 84 8.45 -2.32 4.37
CA LEU A 84 9.37 -2.79 5.40
C LEU A 84 10.76 -3.08 4.81
N ASN A 85 10.83 -3.67 3.62
CA ASN A 85 12.09 -3.95 2.93
C ASN A 85 12.86 -2.67 2.59
N ILE A 86 12.16 -1.61 2.14
CA ILE A 86 12.79 -0.37 1.68
C ILE A 86 13.08 0.61 2.83
N PHE A 87 12.10 0.82 3.72
CA PHE A 87 12.14 1.88 4.73
C PHE A 87 12.36 1.36 6.16
N GLY A 88 12.32 0.05 6.36
CA GLY A 88 12.32 -0.57 7.69
C GLY A 88 11.03 -0.29 8.47
N ALA A 89 10.99 -0.76 9.72
CA ALA A 89 9.83 -0.59 10.60
C ALA A 89 9.82 0.76 11.35
N GLN A 90 10.96 1.44 11.47
CA GLN A 90 11.09 2.67 12.27
C GLN A 90 10.12 3.80 11.85
N PRO A 91 9.90 4.08 10.54
CA PRO A 91 8.97 5.13 10.13
C PRO A 91 7.50 4.71 10.16
N LEU A 92 7.18 3.52 10.68
CA LEU A 92 5.84 2.97 10.77
C LEU A 92 5.38 2.86 12.23
N VAL A 93 4.09 3.11 12.45
CA VAL A 93 3.42 2.80 13.71
C VAL A 93 2.85 1.39 13.60
N ILE A 94 3.71 0.38 13.78
CA ILE A 94 3.38 -1.04 13.61
C ILE A 94 2.14 -1.46 14.42
N SER A 95 1.98 -0.91 15.63
CA SER A 95 0.82 -1.18 16.49
C SER A 95 -0.53 -0.79 15.86
N LYS A 96 -0.56 0.16 14.91
CA LYS A 96 -1.77 0.50 14.14
C LYS A 96 -2.04 -0.49 13.00
N LEU A 97 -1.01 -1.15 12.46
CA LEU A 97 -1.11 -2.05 11.31
C LEU A 97 -1.41 -3.50 11.72
N VAL A 98 -0.86 -3.96 12.85
CA VAL A 98 -1.02 -5.33 13.35
C VAL A 98 -2.49 -5.78 13.45
N PRO A 99 -3.44 -4.98 13.98
CA PRO A 99 -4.84 -5.40 14.05
C PRO A 99 -5.46 -5.71 12.67
N HIS A 100 -5.01 -5.03 11.61
CA HIS A 100 -5.47 -5.33 10.25
C HIS A 100 -4.95 -6.68 9.76
N LEU A 101 -3.66 -6.98 9.99
CA LEU A 101 -3.05 -8.25 9.61
C LEU A 101 -3.67 -9.43 10.36
N CYS A 102 -3.96 -9.26 11.65
CA CYS A 102 -4.65 -10.29 12.44
C CYS A 102 -6.02 -10.68 11.86
N ILE A 103 -6.77 -9.70 11.33
CA ILE A 103 -8.04 -9.98 10.63
C ILE A 103 -7.78 -10.77 9.34
N LEU A 104 -6.74 -10.40 8.58
CA LEU A 104 -6.42 -11.01 7.30
C LEU A 104 -5.85 -12.43 7.40
N PHE A 105 -5.30 -12.83 8.54
CA PHE A 105 -4.99 -14.25 8.80
C PHE A 105 -6.22 -15.15 8.69
N GLY A 106 -7.42 -14.60 8.92
CA GLY A 106 -8.70 -15.29 8.74
C GLY A 106 -9.40 -14.98 7.41
N ASP A 107 -8.72 -14.37 6.43
CA ASP A 107 -9.35 -14.02 5.16
C ASP A 107 -9.87 -15.27 4.43
N SER A 108 -11.02 -15.14 3.75
CA SER A 108 -11.61 -16.24 2.99
C SER A 108 -10.74 -16.68 1.82
N ASN A 109 -9.93 -15.78 1.27
CA ASN A 109 -9.00 -16.07 0.18
C ASN A 109 -7.62 -16.48 0.71
N SER A 110 -7.07 -17.59 0.24
CA SER A 110 -5.77 -18.11 0.69
C SER A 110 -4.61 -17.18 0.39
N GLN A 111 -4.59 -16.54 -0.78
CA GLN A 111 -3.50 -15.65 -1.17
C GLN A 111 -3.39 -14.45 -0.24
N VAL A 112 -4.52 -13.93 0.23
CA VAL A 112 -4.55 -12.84 1.22
C VAL A 112 -3.98 -13.31 2.56
N ARG A 113 -4.33 -14.53 3.00
CA ARG A 113 -3.77 -15.10 4.24
C ARG A 113 -2.26 -15.28 4.13
N ASP A 114 -1.78 -15.84 3.01
CA ASP A 114 -0.36 -16.09 2.77
C ASP A 114 0.43 -14.77 2.75
N ALA A 115 -0.05 -13.75 2.05
CA ALA A 115 0.58 -12.43 2.01
C ALA A 115 0.55 -11.73 3.38
N ALA A 116 -0.53 -11.87 4.15
CA ALA A 116 -0.60 -11.32 5.51
C ALA A 116 0.41 -11.98 6.46
N ILE A 117 0.58 -13.30 6.37
CA ILE A 117 1.58 -14.04 7.16
C ILE A 117 2.98 -13.57 6.81
N LEU A 118 3.30 -13.47 5.51
CA LEU A 118 4.59 -12.97 5.05
C LEU A 118 4.89 -11.54 5.53
N ALA A 119 3.87 -10.69 5.72
CA ALA A 119 4.05 -9.32 6.21
C ALA A 119 4.45 -9.23 7.70
N VAL A 120 4.41 -10.34 8.45
CA VAL A 120 4.73 -10.38 9.89
C VAL A 120 6.02 -11.17 10.19
N VAL A 121 6.58 -11.87 9.19
CA VAL A 121 7.81 -12.66 9.30
C VAL A 121 8.99 -11.82 8.84
#